data_AF-A0AA90QSB7-F1
#
_entry.id   AF-A0AA90QSB7-F1
#
_cell.length_a   1.000
_cell.length_b   1.000
_cell.length_c   1.000
_cell.angle_alpha   90.00
_cell.angle_beta   90.00
_cell.angle_gamma   90.00
#
_symmetry.space_group_name_H-M   'P 1'
#
loop_
_entity.id
_entity.type
_entity.pdbx_description
1 polymer ?
#
loop_
_entity_poly.entity_id
_entity_poly.type
_entity_poly.pdbx_seq_one_letter_code
_entity_poly.pdbx_strand_id
1 'polypeptide(L)'
;MKNRFWKCLSVFLIAILVVPTQALAAGYTQTKYPIVLVHGLFGFEKLGPIEYFYQIPTALRSGGAQVFTVTVSGANSTEVRGEQLLSQVRQIMAATGAAKVNLIGHSHGGPTVRYVASVAPSLVASVSSVAGVNKGSAIADILTGNAPNVGNALANAVAAMMDFLSGRSGLPQDGEAALNSLTTAGSIAFNKRHPQGVPTSACGEGANHVNGVYYFSWSGAKPYTNMFDAIDPFMALTGLAFGGKNDGLVSSCSSRLGRVIRDDYAMNHLDEVNQFIGIVNLFETSPVTVFRQQANRLQALGL
;
A
#
# COMPACT_ATOMS: atom_id res chain seq x y z
N MET A 1 -38.34 79.65 6.57
CA MET A 1 -37.93 79.62 7.99
C MET A 1 -38.76 78.56 8.72
N LYS A 2 -38.07 77.56 9.29
CA LYS A 2 -38.39 76.78 10.50
C LYS A 2 -39.79 76.13 10.67
N ASN A 3 -39.81 74.79 10.69
CA ASN A 3 -40.07 73.98 11.90
C ASN A 3 -40.06 72.50 11.52
N ARG A 4 -38.93 71.79 11.65
CA ARG A 4 -38.57 70.99 12.84
C ARG A 4 -39.70 70.05 13.27
N PHE A 5 -39.80 68.90 12.60
CA PHE A 5 -40.47 67.72 13.13
C PHE A 5 -39.49 66.55 13.11
N TRP A 6 -39.41 65.89 14.26
CA TRP A 6 -38.51 64.81 14.66
C TRP A 6 -37.89 63.94 13.56
N LYS A 7 -36.57 63.72 13.66
CA LYS A 7 -35.96 62.45 13.27
C LYS A 7 -35.31 61.84 14.50
N CYS A 8 -36.03 60.88 15.07
CA CYS A 8 -35.52 59.92 16.04
C CYS A 8 -34.35 59.16 15.43
N LEU A 9 -33.25 59.14 16.20
CA LEU A 9 -32.45 57.97 16.53
C LEU A 9 -32.77 56.70 15.71
N SER A 10 -31.89 56.35 14.78
CA SER A 10 -31.80 54.98 14.25
C SER A 10 -30.32 54.70 13.99
N VAL A 11 -29.61 54.42 15.09
CA VAL A 11 -28.29 53.79 15.05
C VAL A 11 -28.49 52.40 14.46
N PHE A 12 -28.15 52.23 13.20
CA PHE A 12 -28.09 50.91 12.56
C PHE A 12 -26.87 50.17 13.13
N LEU A 13 -27.10 49.34 14.15
CA LEU A 13 -26.13 48.36 14.61
C LEU A 13 -26.11 47.22 13.59
N ILE A 14 -25.18 47.25 12.63
CA ILE A 14 -24.89 46.08 11.79
C ILE A 14 -24.10 45.11 12.67
N ALA A 15 -24.82 44.23 13.37
CA ALA A 15 -24.22 43.06 13.98
C ALA A 15 -23.83 42.09 12.84
N ILE A 16 -22.56 42.12 12.44
CA ILE A 16 -21.98 41.06 11.62
C ILE A 16 -22.02 39.80 12.48
N LEU A 17 -23.00 38.94 12.23
CA LEU A 17 -22.97 37.55 12.65
C LEU A 17 -21.81 36.88 11.91
N VAL A 18 -20.60 37.01 12.46
CA VAL A 18 -19.54 36.05 12.19
C VAL A 18 -20.02 34.77 12.83
N VAL A 19 -20.81 33.98 12.08
CA VAL A 19 -21.01 32.59 12.42
C VAL A 19 -19.61 31.99 12.36
N PRO A 20 -19.03 31.51 13.48
CA PRO A 20 -17.84 30.71 13.37
C PRO A 20 -18.28 29.49 12.57
N THR A 21 -17.90 29.44 11.29
CA THR A 21 -17.80 28.17 10.59
C THR A 21 -16.85 27.38 11.47
N GLN A 22 -17.40 26.49 12.29
CA GLN A 22 -16.62 25.40 12.86
C GLN A 22 -16.13 24.65 11.64
N ALA A 23 -14.95 25.01 11.15
CA ALA A 23 -14.17 24.13 10.32
C ALA A 23 -13.96 22.92 11.24
N LEU A 24 -14.82 21.91 11.09
CA LEU A 24 -14.59 20.62 11.71
C LEU A 24 -13.17 20.25 11.29
N ALA A 25 -12.25 20.25 12.24
CA ALA A 25 -10.86 19.93 11.96
C ALA A 25 -10.89 18.58 11.25
N ALA A 26 -10.39 18.55 10.00
CA ALA A 26 -10.38 17.32 9.23
C ALA A 26 -9.70 16.23 10.07
N GLY A 27 -10.28 15.03 10.06
CA GLY A 27 -9.73 13.92 10.83
C GLY A 27 -8.27 13.64 10.43
N TYR A 28 -7.46 13.11 11.34
CA TYR A 28 -6.01 12.93 11.15
C TYR A 28 -5.63 12.17 9.85
N THR A 29 -6.47 11.24 9.40
CA THR A 29 -6.25 10.45 8.18
C THR A 29 -7.22 10.82 7.05
N GLN A 30 -8.00 11.88 7.19
CA GLN A 30 -9.04 12.27 6.23
C GLN A 30 -8.44 12.84 4.94
N THR A 31 -8.13 11.97 3.97
CA THR A 31 -7.70 12.34 2.62
C THR A 31 -8.85 12.87 1.78
N LYS A 32 -8.53 13.69 0.77
CA LYS A 32 -9.47 14.19 -0.24
C LYS A 32 -10.01 13.06 -1.11
N TYR A 33 -9.13 12.13 -1.51
CA TYR A 33 -9.47 10.98 -2.34
C TYR A 33 -9.50 9.69 -1.50
N PRO A 34 -10.39 8.74 -1.82
CA PRO A 34 -10.49 7.48 -1.08
C PRO A 34 -9.19 6.69 -1.10
N ILE A 35 -8.86 6.03 0.01
CA ILE A 35 -7.73 5.10 0.10
C ILE A 35 -8.20 3.71 -0.32
N VAL A 36 -7.49 3.10 -1.27
CA VAL A 36 -7.76 1.74 -1.75
C VAL A 36 -6.57 0.85 -1.40
N LEU A 37 -6.81 -0.15 -0.56
CA LEU A 37 -5.79 -1.10 -0.08
C LEU A 37 -5.80 -2.35 -0.95
N VAL A 38 -4.64 -2.69 -1.51
CA VAL A 38 -4.46 -3.77 -2.49
C VAL A 38 -3.47 -4.80 -1.94
N HIS A 39 -3.96 -6.02 -1.72
CA HIS A 39 -3.17 -7.11 -1.14
C HIS A 39 -2.13 -7.68 -2.13
N GLY A 40 -1.19 -8.45 -1.60
CA GLY A 40 -0.14 -9.15 -2.33
C GLY A 40 -0.52 -10.54 -2.85
N LEU A 41 0.50 -11.36 -3.12
CA LEU A 41 0.36 -12.77 -3.49
C LEU A 41 -0.38 -13.54 -2.39
N PHE A 42 -1.32 -14.41 -2.76
CA PHE A 42 -2.23 -15.15 -1.88
C PHE A 42 -3.03 -14.27 -0.90
N GLY A 43 -3.07 -12.96 -1.14
CA GLY A 43 -3.87 -12.09 -0.31
C GLY A 43 -5.35 -12.41 -0.45
N PHE A 44 -6.06 -12.15 0.63
CA PHE A 44 -7.46 -12.46 0.84
C PHE A 44 -8.14 -11.22 1.40
N GLU A 45 -9.45 -11.12 1.26
CA GLU A 45 -10.17 -10.10 2.01
C GLU A 45 -10.23 -10.48 3.48
N LYS A 46 -10.69 -11.71 3.77
CA LYS A 46 -10.79 -12.29 5.11
C LYS A 46 -10.48 -13.78 5.12
N LEU A 47 -9.72 -14.23 6.11
CA LEU A 47 -9.61 -15.61 6.56
C LEU A 47 -10.34 -15.75 7.89
N GLY A 48 -11.61 -16.15 7.85
CA GLY A 48 -12.47 -16.10 9.04
C GLY A 48 -12.55 -14.67 9.61
N PRO A 49 -12.14 -14.41 10.87
CA PRO A 49 -12.14 -13.07 11.45
C PRO A 49 -10.92 -12.21 11.07
N ILE A 50 -9.94 -12.75 10.35
CA ILE A 50 -8.65 -12.08 10.11
C ILE A 50 -8.67 -11.38 8.75
N GLU A 51 -8.51 -10.06 8.75
CA GLU A 51 -8.31 -9.24 7.56
C GLU A 51 -6.83 -9.24 7.14
N TYR A 52 -6.54 -9.21 5.83
CA TYR A 52 -5.15 -9.17 5.34
C TYR A 52 -4.38 -7.96 5.89
N PHE A 53 -4.96 -6.77 5.74
CA PHE A 53 -4.48 -5.54 6.37
C PHE A 53 -5.03 -5.47 7.81
N TYR A 54 -4.38 -6.15 8.75
CA TYR A 54 -4.97 -6.39 10.06
C TYR A 54 -5.10 -5.09 10.89
N GLN A 55 -6.33 -4.69 11.22
CA GLN A 55 -6.71 -3.45 11.93
C GLN A 55 -6.40 -2.12 11.21
N ILE A 56 -5.65 -2.16 10.10
CA ILE A 56 -5.27 -0.96 9.34
C ILE A 56 -6.51 -0.24 8.76
N PRO A 57 -7.49 -0.89 8.08
CA PRO A 57 -8.66 -0.21 7.57
C PRO A 57 -9.46 0.50 8.67
N THR A 58 -9.66 -0.18 9.80
CA THR A 58 -10.38 0.37 10.97
C THR A 58 -9.65 1.59 11.53
N ALA A 59 -8.33 1.51 11.69
CA ALA A 59 -7.52 2.61 12.18
C ALA A 59 -7.44 3.80 11.22
N LEU A 60 -7.49 3.56 9.90
CA LEU A 60 -7.58 4.63 8.91
C LEU A 60 -8.97 5.28 8.92
N ARG A 61 -10.05 4.49 9.00
CA ARG A 61 -11.43 4.99 9.06
C ARG A 61 -11.68 5.80 10.35
N SER A 62 -11.13 5.38 11.48
CA SER A 62 -11.29 6.10 12.75
C SER A 62 -10.66 7.50 12.75
N GLY A 63 -9.67 7.74 11.87
CA GLY A 63 -9.11 9.06 11.65
C GLY A 63 -9.79 9.86 10.52
N GLY A 64 -10.90 9.36 9.95
CA GLY A 64 -11.71 10.08 8.95
C GLY A 64 -11.46 9.69 7.49
N ALA A 65 -10.54 8.76 7.19
CA ALA A 65 -10.33 8.31 5.82
C ALA A 65 -11.52 7.49 5.29
N GLN A 66 -11.90 7.69 4.02
CA GLN A 66 -12.70 6.71 3.31
C GLN A 66 -11.79 5.60 2.78
N VAL A 67 -12.01 4.36 3.23
CA VAL A 67 -11.10 3.24 2.94
C VAL A 67 -11.85 2.07 2.32
N PHE A 68 -11.32 1.58 1.20
CA PHE A 68 -11.78 0.39 0.50
C PHE A 68 -10.67 -0.67 0.51
N THR A 69 -11.01 -1.89 0.87
CA THR A 69 -10.17 -3.08 0.67
C THR A 69 -10.71 -3.80 -0.55
N VAL A 70 -9.86 -4.02 -1.54
CA VAL A 70 -10.26 -4.68 -2.79
C VAL A 70 -9.65 -6.08 -2.86
N THR A 71 -10.32 -6.95 -3.61
CA THR A 71 -9.87 -8.32 -3.84
C THR A 71 -9.50 -8.50 -5.30
N VAL A 72 -8.26 -8.89 -5.56
CA VAL A 72 -7.79 -9.31 -6.89
C VAL A 72 -7.37 -10.78 -6.82
N SER A 73 -7.08 -11.40 -7.96
CA SER A 73 -6.58 -12.77 -7.98
C SER A 73 -5.38 -12.91 -7.04
N GLY A 74 -5.48 -13.85 -6.09
CA GLY A 74 -4.41 -14.15 -5.13
C GLY A 74 -3.10 -14.50 -5.83
N ALA A 75 -3.16 -15.29 -6.90
CA ALA A 75 -2.06 -15.63 -7.79
C ALA A 75 -2.49 -15.42 -9.25
N ASN A 76 -1.88 -14.46 -9.94
CA ASN A 76 -1.93 -14.32 -11.40
C ASN A 76 -0.83 -13.33 -11.83
N SER A 77 -0.72 -13.03 -13.12
CA SER A 77 0.18 -11.97 -13.59
C SER A 77 -0.18 -10.60 -13.02
N THR A 78 0.82 -9.72 -12.92
CA THR A 78 0.61 -8.34 -12.45
C THR A 78 -0.44 -7.59 -13.29
N GLU A 79 -0.49 -7.84 -14.60
CA GLU A 79 -1.41 -7.20 -15.53
C GLU A 79 -2.84 -7.68 -15.34
N VAL A 80 -3.06 -8.99 -15.17
CA VAL A 80 -4.41 -9.54 -14.90
C VAL A 80 -4.94 -8.96 -13.58
N ARG A 81 -4.12 -8.95 -12.54
CA ARG A 81 -4.46 -8.31 -11.26
C ARG A 81 -4.72 -6.82 -11.42
N GLY A 82 -3.93 -6.15 -12.26
CA GLY A 82 -4.04 -4.72 -12.54
C GLY A 82 -5.34 -4.35 -13.23
N GLU A 83 -5.80 -5.14 -14.20
CA GLU A 83 -7.09 -4.96 -14.88
C GLU A 83 -8.28 -5.21 -13.94
N GLN A 84 -8.19 -6.23 -13.09
CA GLN A 84 -9.19 -6.46 -12.03
C GLN A 84 -9.26 -5.29 -11.04
N LEU A 85 -8.11 -4.74 -10.66
CA LEU A 85 -8.04 -3.55 -9.81
C LEU A 85 -8.62 -2.32 -10.52
N LEU A 86 -8.28 -2.09 -11.79
CA LEU A 86 -8.79 -0.96 -12.57
C LEU A 86 -10.32 -0.95 -12.63
N SER A 87 -10.93 -2.13 -12.83
CA SER A 87 -12.39 -2.29 -12.79
C SER A 87 -12.98 -1.85 -11.44
N GLN A 88 -12.40 -2.32 -10.33
CA GLN A 88 -12.84 -1.96 -8.98
C GLN A 88 -12.61 -0.47 -8.66
N VAL A 89 -11.51 0.12 -9.12
CA VAL A 89 -11.27 1.56 -8.98
C VAL A 89 -12.37 2.37 -9.65
N ARG A 90 -12.80 2.00 -10.87
CA ARG A 90 -13.92 2.66 -11.55
C ARG A 90 -15.23 2.51 -10.77
N GLN A 91 -15.48 1.35 -10.18
CA GLN A 91 -16.66 1.12 -9.33
C GLN A 91 -16.63 1.98 -8.07
N ILE A 92 -15.49 2.08 -7.39
CA ILE A 92 -15.30 2.93 -6.21
C ILE A 92 -15.53 4.40 -6.57
N MET A 93 -14.96 4.86 -7.69
CA MET A 93 -15.17 6.23 -8.16
C MET A 93 -16.64 6.51 -8.48
N ALA A 94 -17.33 5.57 -9.13
CA ALA A 94 -18.76 5.69 -9.40
C ALA A 94 -19.61 5.74 -8.11
N ALA A 95 -19.26 4.93 -7.11
CA ALA A 95 -19.98 4.87 -5.84
C ALA A 95 -19.74 6.09 -4.93
N THR A 96 -18.56 6.71 -5.03
CA THR A 96 -18.13 7.80 -4.15
C THR A 96 -18.24 9.19 -4.78
N GLY A 97 -18.30 9.27 -6.11
CA GLY A 97 -18.17 10.51 -6.86
C GLY A 97 -16.75 11.09 -6.85
N ALA A 98 -15.76 10.37 -6.29
CA ALA A 98 -14.38 10.84 -6.22
C ALA A 98 -13.75 10.90 -7.62
N ALA A 99 -13.01 11.98 -7.91
CA ALA A 99 -12.34 12.15 -9.20
C ALA A 99 -11.05 11.32 -9.34
N LYS A 100 -10.47 10.87 -8.22
CA LYS A 100 -9.26 10.03 -8.15
C LYS A 100 -9.31 9.15 -6.91
N VAL A 101 -8.38 8.20 -6.81
CA VAL A 101 -8.12 7.38 -5.61
C VAL A 101 -6.64 7.42 -5.19
N ASN A 102 -6.39 7.18 -3.90
CA ASN A 102 -5.06 6.91 -3.35
C ASN A 102 -4.85 5.40 -3.25
N LEU A 103 -3.96 4.83 -4.04
CA LEU A 103 -3.68 3.40 -4.06
C LEU A 103 -2.54 3.06 -3.10
N ILE A 104 -2.76 2.09 -2.20
CA ILE A 104 -1.70 1.54 -1.34
C ILE A 104 -1.62 0.03 -1.59
N GLY A 105 -0.51 -0.42 -2.15
CA GLY A 105 -0.30 -1.82 -2.53
C GLY A 105 0.82 -2.46 -1.71
N HIS A 106 0.53 -3.62 -1.11
CA HIS A 106 1.53 -4.40 -0.38
C HIS A 106 2.07 -5.56 -1.23
N SER A 107 3.39 -5.83 -1.21
CA SER A 107 3.99 -6.97 -1.91
C SER A 107 3.67 -6.96 -3.41
N HIS A 108 3.05 -8.00 -3.97
CA HIS A 108 2.55 -8.01 -5.37
C HIS A 108 1.50 -6.92 -5.64
N GLY A 109 0.84 -6.41 -4.60
CA GLY A 109 -0.04 -5.26 -4.67
C GLY A 109 0.68 -3.99 -5.13
N GLY A 110 1.98 -3.84 -4.84
CA GLY A 110 2.79 -2.70 -5.28
C GLY A 110 2.87 -2.58 -6.82
N PRO A 111 3.38 -3.60 -7.53
CA PRO A 111 3.31 -3.65 -9.00
C PRO A 111 1.87 -3.58 -9.55
N THR A 112 0.89 -4.18 -8.86
CA THR A 112 -0.53 -4.15 -9.27
C THR A 112 -1.08 -2.72 -9.29
N VAL A 113 -0.84 -1.91 -8.26
CA VAL A 113 -1.29 -0.50 -8.24
C VAL A 113 -0.54 0.37 -9.24
N ARG A 114 0.72 0.04 -9.53
CA ARG A 114 1.52 0.72 -10.56
C ARG A 114 0.96 0.49 -11.97
N TYR A 115 0.44 -0.71 -12.24
CA TYR A 115 -0.24 -0.98 -13.51
C TYR A 115 -1.38 0.02 -13.74
N VAL A 116 -2.29 0.15 -12.76
CA VAL A 116 -3.43 1.07 -12.84
C VAL A 116 -2.98 2.52 -13.00
N ALA A 117 -2.00 2.96 -12.20
CA ALA A 117 -1.45 4.31 -12.31
C ALA A 117 -0.77 4.57 -13.67
N SER A 118 -0.18 3.55 -14.29
CA SER A 118 0.45 3.70 -15.60
C SER A 118 -0.55 3.75 -16.75
N VAL A 119 -1.64 2.97 -16.70
CA VAL A 119 -2.62 2.88 -17.80
C VAL A 119 -3.78 3.86 -17.66
N ALA A 120 -4.08 4.30 -16.44
CA ALA A 120 -5.15 5.24 -16.13
C ALA A 120 -4.73 6.30 -15.09
N PRO A 121 -3.65 7.08 -15.34
CA PRO A 121 -3.12 8.05 -14.38
C PRO A 121 -4.13 9.15 -13.97
N SER A 122 -5.12 9.44 -14.81
CA SER A 122 -6.18 10.39 -14.51
C SER A 122 -7.08 9.94 -13.35
N LEU A 123 -7.15 8.64 -13.05
CA LEU A 123 -7.95 8.06 -11.97
C LEU A 123 -7.17 7.94 -10.66
N VAL A 124 -5.86 8.17 -10.67
CA VAL A 124 -4.97 7.92 -9.52
C VAL A 124 -4.37 9.23 -9.03
N ALA A 125 -4.45 9.46 -7.72
CA ALA A 125 -3.84 10.60 -7.05
C ALA A 125 -2.45 10.24 -6.52
N SER A 126 -2.34 9.07 -5.91
CA SER A 126 -1.06 8.54 -5.41
C SER A 126 -0.98 7.03 -5.50
N VAL A 127 0.26 6.55 -5.52
CA VAL A 127 0.67 5.16 -5.34
C VAL A 127 1.62 5.11 -4.15
N SER A 128 1.29 4.29 -3.15
CA SER A 128 2.18 3.94 -2.05
C SER A 128 2.47 2.44 -2.11
N SER A 129 3.74 2.09 -2.23
CA SER A 129 4.21 0.70 -2.33
C SER A 129 4.78 0.24 -0.99
N VAL A 130 4.15 -0.73 -0.35
CA VAL A 130 4.58 -1.33 0.92
C VAL A 130 5.27 -2.66 0.61
N ALA A 131 6.60 -2.72 0.79
CA ALA A 131 7.44 -3.84 0.32
C ALA A 131 7.06 -4.38 -1.07
N GLY A 132 6.76 -3.46 -1.99
CA GLY A 132 6.34 -3.86 -3.31
C GLY A 132 7.45 -4.63 -4.02
N VAL A 133 7.11 -5.69 -4.74
CA VAL A 133 8.11 -6.44 -5.52
C VAL A 133 8.46 -5.66 -6.80
N ASN A 134 9.02 -4.45 -6.66
CA ASN A 134 9.15 -3.49 -7.76
C ASN A 134 10.31 -3.82 -8.69
N LYS A 135 11.34 -4.53 -8.22
CA LYS A 135 12.46 -5.01 -9.05
C LYS A 135 12.71 -6.52 -8.91
N GLY A 136 11.73 -7.25 -8.40
CA GLY A 136 11.79 -8.70 -8.25
C GLY A 136 12.15 -9.18 -6.86
N SER A 137 12.03 -10.49 -6.66
CA SER A 137 12.39 -11.18 -5.43
C SER A 137 13.36 -12.32 -5.73
N ALA A 138 14.44 -12.42 -4.94
CA ALA A 138 15.36 -13.54 -5.01
C ALA A 138 14.64 -14.88 -4.74
N ILE A 139 13.62 -14.88 -3.89
CA ILE A 139 12.78 -16.05 -3.62
C ILE A 139 12.09 -16.53 -4.89
N ALA A 140 11.48 -15.61 -5.64
CA ALA A 140 10.84 -15.95 -6.92
C ALA A 140 11.86 -16.46 -7.94
N ASP A 141 13.05 -15.86 -8.01
CA ASP A 141 14.12 -16.33 -8.89
C ASP A 141 14.57 -17.75 -8.54
N ILE A 142 14.69 -18.08 -7.24
CA ILE A 142 15.05 -19.43 -6.79
C ILE A 142 13.95 -20.44 -7.12
N LEU A 143 12.69 -20.13 -6.80
CA LEU A 143 11.56 -21.04 -7.02
C LEU A 143 11.30 -21.33 -8.50
N THR A 144 11.70 -20.42 -9.39
CA THR A 144 11.60 -20.59 -10.85
C THR A 144 12.86 -21.22 -11.46
N GLY A 145 13.87 -21.57 -10.65
CA GLY A 145 15.12 -22.17 -11.13
C GLY A 145 16.07 -21.18 -11.83
N ASN A 146 15.80 -19.87 -11.71
CA ASN A 146 16.59 -18.79 -12.30
C ASN A 146 17.78 -18.34 -11.43
N ALA A 147 17.94 -18.93 -10.24
CA ALA A 147 19.06 -18.71 -9.33
C ALA A 147 19.55 -20.06 -8.76
N PRO A 148 20.81 -20.16 -8.26
CA PRO A 148 21.32 -21.38 -7.66
C PRO A 148 20.40 -21.87 -6.53
N ASN A 149 20.02 -23.14 -6.57
CA ASN A 149 19.13 -23.74 -5.58
C ASN A 149 19.70 -23.61 -4.16
N VAL A 150 19.14 -22.70 -3.36
CA VAL A 150 19.31 -22.69 -1.90
C VAL A 150 18.34 -23.71 -1.27
N GLY A 151 18.53 -24.98 -1.62
CA GLY A 151 18.01 -26.17 -0.92
C GLY A 151 16.49 -26.40 -0.88
N ASN A 152 16.09 -27.68 -0.75
CA ASN A 152 14.70 -28.10 -0.51
C ASN A 152 14.06 -27.40 0.71
N ALA A 153 14.87 -26.95 1.68
CA ALA A 153 14.40 -26.27 2.88
C ALA A 153 13.71 -24.94 2.58
N LEU A 154 14.21 -24.14 1.63
CA LEU A 154 13.61 -22.86 1.29
C LEU A 154 12.28 -23.03 0.56
N ALA A 155 12.23 -23.96 -0.41
CA ALA A 155 11.00 -24.30 -1.12
C ALA A 155 9.92 -24.82 -0.15
N ASN A 156 10.31 -25.69 0.79
CA ASN A 156 9.42 -26.19 1.83
C ASN A 156 8.91 -25.08 2.76
N ALA A 157 9.74 -24.11 3.10
CA ALA A 157 9.35 -22.97 3.94
C ALA A 157 8.32 -22.07 3.23
N VAL A 158 8.52 -21.79 1.94
CA VAL A 158 7.53 -21.06 1.14
C VAL A 158 6.22 -21.84 1.04
N ALA A 159 6.28 -23.15 0.77
CA ALA A 159 5.10 -24.00 0.69
C ALA A 159 4.32 -24.03 2.02
N ALA A 160 5.02 -24.20 3.15
CA ALA A 160 4.38 -24.19 4.47
C ALA A 160 3.76 -22.83 4.82
N MET A 161 4.42 -21.73 4.45
CA MET A 161 3.86 -20.39 4.58
C MET A 161 2.61 -20.21 3.70
N MET A 162 2.62 -20.72 2.46
CA MET A 162 1.45 -20.70 1.58
C MET A 162 0.29 -21.49 2.18
N ASP A 163 0.53 -22.71 2.69
CA ASP A 163 -0.50 -23.52 3.33
C ASP A 163 -1.11 -22.80 4.54
N PHE A 164 -0.28 -22.15 5.36
CA PHE A 164 -0.71 -21.38 6.52
C PHE A 164 -1.56 -20.15 6.15
N LEU A 165 -1.24 -19.48 5.05
CA LEU A 165 -1.86 -18.21 4.63
C LEU A 165 -2.92 -18.35 3.53
N SER A 166 -3.13 -19.56 2.99
CA SER A 166 -3.97 -19.76 1.81
C SER A 166 -5.44 -19.40 2.08
N GLY A 167 -5.86 -18.28 1.49
CA GLY A 167 -7.26 -17.91 1.35
C GLY A 167 -7.82 -18.27 -0.02
N ARG A 168 -9.05 -18.78 -0.07
CA ARG A 168 -9.75 -19.01 -1.33
C ARG A 168 -10.34 -17.69 -1.83
N SER A 169 -9.85 -17.19 -2.95
CA SER A 169 -10.58 -16.18 -3.72
C SER A 169 -11.41 -16.88 -4.81
N GLY A 170 -12.63 -16.41 -5.06
CA GLY A 170 -13.47 -16.90 -6.16
C GLY A 170 -13.01 -16.45 -7.56
N LEU A 171 -11.77 -15.95 -7.68
CA LEU A 171 -11.17 -15.41 -8.90
C LEU A 171 -10.21 -16.43 -9.53
N PRO A 172 -9.92 -16.33 -10.84
CA PRO A 172 -8.98 -17.23 -11.52
C PRO A 172 -7.58 -17.16 -10.89
N GLN A 173 -6.98 -18.32 -10.62
CA GLN A 173 -5.63 -18.46 -10.08
C GLN A 173 -4.67 -19.01 -11.13
N ASP A 174 -3.49 -18.42 -11.24
CA ASP A 174 -2.37 -18.86 -12.04
C ASP A 174 -1.07 -18.62 -11.25
N GLY A 175 -0.59 -19.69 -10.60
CA GLY A 175 0.61 -19.65 -9.76
C GLY A 175 1.89 -19.42 -10.54
N GLU A 176 1.99 -19.98 -11.75
CA GLU A 176 3.16 -19.82 -12.61
C GLU A 176 3.28 -18.39 -13.12
N ALA A 177 2.18 -17.81 -13.62
CA ALA A 177 2.15 -16.40 -14.04
C ALA A 177 2.47 -15.44 -12.88
N ALA A 178 2.03 -15.77 -11.66
CA ALA A 178 2.33 -15.00 -10.48
C ALA A 178 3.82 -15.05 -10.14
N LEU A 179 4.41 -16.24 -10.04
CA LEU A 179 5.85 -16.41 -9.78
C LEU A 179 6.69 -15.72 -10.85
N ASN A 180 6.38 -15.93 -12.13
CA ASN A 180 7.07 -15.29 -13.25
C ASN A 180 7.03 -13.76 -13.15
N SER A 181 5.90 -13.17 -12.75
CA SER A 181 5.79 -11.71 -12.55
C SER A 181 6.68 -11.18 -11.42
N LEU A 182 6.95 -12.00 -10.40
CA LEU A 182 7.69 -11.62 -9.20
C LEU A 182 9.19 -11.91 -9.29
N THR A 183 9.64 -12.66 -10.31
CA THR A 183 11.07 -12.79 -10.61
C THR A 183 11.71 -11.43 -10.93
N THR A 184 13.03 -11.34 -10.79
CA THR A 184 13.80 -10.17 -11.22
C THR A 184 13.60 -9.92 -12.71
N ALA A 185 13.63 -10.96 -13.54
CA ALA A 185 13.41 -10.84 -14.98
C ALA A 185 12.01 -10.33 -15.33
N GLY A 186 10.97 -10.91 -14.72
CA GLY A 186 9.58 -10.49 -14.92
C GLY A 186 9.32 -9.06 -14.46
N SER A 187 9.85 -8.69 -13.29
CA SER A 187 9.74 -7.32 -12.77
C SER A 187 10.45 -6.30 -13.66
N ILE A 188 11.62 -6.63 -14.21
CA ILE A 188 12.30 -5.77 -15.20
C ILE A 188 11.47 -5.63 -16.48
N ALA A 189 10.89 -6.71 -16.99
CA ALA A 189 10.03 -6.67 -18.17
C ALA A 189 8.74 -5.85 -17.94
N PHE A 190 8.17 -5.92 -16.74
CA PHE A 190 7.06 -5.07 -16.30
C PHE A 190 7.49 -3.60 -16.20
N ASN A 191 8.63 -3.32 -15.59
CA ASN A 191 9.15 -1.95 -15.41
C ASN A 191 9.45 -1.25 -16.73
N LYS A 192 9.84 -1.98 -17.79
CA LYS A 192 10.01 -1.40 -19.13
C LYS A 192 8.71 -0.81 -19.69
N ARG A 193 7.56 -1.40 -19.35
CA ARG A 193 6.24 -0.96 -19.80
C ARG A 193 5.57 0.03 -18.83
N HIS A 194 5.89 -0.07 -17.55
CA HIS A 194 5.31 0.74 -16.47
C HIS A 194 6.41 1.42 -15.61
N PRO A 195 7.26 2.29 -16.19
CA PRO A 195 8.46 2.79 -15.52
C PRO A 195 8.21 3.87 -14.45
N GLN A 196 6.98 4.37 -14.32
CA GLN A 196 6.66 5.51 -13.47
C GLN A 196 6.99 5.22 -12.00
N GLY A 197 7.78 6.11 -11.39
CA GLY A 197 8.23 5.99 -10.01
C GLY A 197 9.36 4.97 -9.78
N VAL A 198 9.79 4.18 -10.76
CA VAL A 198 10.86 3.18 -10.55
C VAL A 198 12.22 3.88 -10.45
N PRO A 199 13.07 3.56 -9.44
CA PRO A 199 14.42 4.10 -9.35
C PRO A 199 15.29 3.65 -10.54
N THR A 200 16.03 4.59 -11.14
CA THR A 200 16.95 4.31 -12.25
C THR A 200 18.24 3.62 -11.79
N SER A 201 18.71 3.93 -10.58
CA SER A 201 19.82 3.21 -9.95
C SER A 201 19.34 1.98 -9.19
N ALA A 202 20.25 1.06 -8.86
CA ALA A 202 19.91 -0.22 -8.23
C ALA A 202 19.11 -0.05 -6.93
N CYS A 203 19.53 0.88 -6.07
CA CYS A 203 18.95 1.11 -4.74
C CYS A 203 18.73 2.61 -4.47
N GLY A 204 18.37 3.41 -5.48
CA GLY A 204 18.04 4.82 -5.30
C GLY A 204 16.56 5.07 -5.01
N GLU A 205 16.17 6.33 -5.00
CA GLU A 205 14.77 6.74 -5.10
C GLU A 205 14.34 6.88 -6.57
N GLY A 206 13.04 6.83 -6.82
CA GLY A 206 12.46 7.15 -8.12
C GLY A 206 11.84 8.55 -8.15
N ALA A 207 11.35 8.97 -9.31
CA ALA A 207 10.59 10.22 -9.41
C ALA A 207 9.35 10.17 -8.50
N ASN A 208 9.22 11.16 -7.63
CA ASN A 208 8.15 11.24 -6.63
C ASN A 208 6.79 11.71 -7.20
N HIS A 209 6.77 12.26 -8.42
CA HIS A 209 5.57 12.70 -9.10
C HIS A 209 5.74 12.53 -10.62
N VAL A 210 4.88 11.71 -11.24
CA VAL A 210 4.92 11.40 -12.68
C VAL A 210 3.48 11.37 -13.21
N ASN A 211 3.21 12.04 -14.33
CA ASN A 211 1.88 12.06 -14.98
C ASN A 211 0.72 12.45 -14.05
N GLY A 212 0.95 13.33 -13.07
CA GLY A 212 -0.09 13.76 -12.13
C GLY A 212 -0.38 12.76 -11.01
N VAL A 213 0.51 11.77 -10.79
CA VAL A 213 0.44 10.74 -9.75
C VAL A 213 1.65 10.85 -8.83
N TYR A 214 1.44 10.90 -7.52
CA TYR A 214 2.51 10.85 -6.52
C TYR A 214 2.94 9.41 -6.22
N TYR A 215 4.24 9.17 -6.04
CA TYR A 215 4.78 7.84 -5.75
C TYR A 215 5.57 7.83 -4.44
N PHE A 216 5.23 6.88 -3.57
CA PHE A 216 5.86 6.64 -2.29
C PHE A 216 6.18 5.16 -2.10
N SER A 217 7.13 4.86 -1.22
CA SER A 217 7.39 3.49 -0.76
C SER A 217 7.86 3.44 0.68
N TRP A 218 7.63 2.30 1.32
CA TRP A 218 8.34 1.89 2.52
C TRP A 218 8.45 0.37 2.60
N SER A 219 9.40 -0.12 3.39
CA SER A 219 9.55 -1.54 3.69
C SER A 219 10.32 -1.76 4.99
N GLY A 220 10.30 -3.01 5.44
CA GLY A 220 11.14 -3.53 6.48
C GLY A 220 12.49 -4.02 5.97
N ALA A 221 13.35 -4.37 6.93
CA ALA A 221 14.68 -4.93 6.73
C ALA A 221 15.06 -5.98 7.78
N LYS A 222 14.06 -6.53 8.51
CA LYS A 222 14.30 -7.47 9.60
C LYS A 222 13.39 -8.68 9.48
N PRO A 223 13.88 -9.82 8.95
CA PRO A 223 13.04 -10.99 8.72
C PRO A 223 12.55 -11.71 9.99
N TYR A 224 13.20 -11.47 11.15
CA TYR A 224 12.79 -12.03 12.44
C TYR A 224 12.63 -10.90 13.47
N THR A 225 11.42 -10.72 13.97
CA THR A 225 10.91 -9.59 14.73
C THR A 225 10.23 -9.98 16.02
N ASN A 226 9.55 -11.12 16.09
CA ASN A 226 8.81 -11.56 17.27
C ASN A 226 8.86 -13.09 17.46
N MET A 227 9.37 -13.54 18.61
CA MET A 227 9.47 -14.98 18.93
C MET A 227 8.14 -15.70 19.12
N PHE A 228 7.04 -14.96 19.26
CA PHE A 228 5.69 -15.50 19.42
C PHE A 228 4.89 -15.50 18.12
N ASP A 229 5.42 -14.92 17.05
CA ASP A 229 4.79 -15.01 15.74
C ASP A 229 5.19 -16.33 15.07
N ALA A 230 4.19 -17.09 14.61
CA ALA A 230 4.41 -18.37 13.93
C ALA A 230 5.03 -18.19 12.53
N ILE A 231 4.96 -16.98 11.96
CA ILE A 231 5.44 -16.66 10.61
C ILE A 231 6.95 -16.36 10.60
N ASP A 232 7.45 -15.81 11.70
CA ASP A 232 8.83 -15.34 11.86
C ASP A 232 9.92 -16.36 11.50
N PRO A 233 9.84 -17.64 11.93
CA PRO A 233 10.82 -18.65 11.52
C PRO A 233 10.88 -18.85 10.00
N PHE A 234 9.74 -18.75 9.30
CA PHE A 234 9.70 -18.85 7.84
C PHE A 234 10.37 -17.64 7.19
N MET A 235 10.05 -16.43 7.66
CA MET A 235 10.65 -15.19 7.16
C MET A 235 12.17 -15.15 7.39
N ALA A 236 12.63 -15.61 8.56
CA ALA A 236 14.05 -15.73 8.86
C ALA A 236 14.77 -16.68 7.88
N LEU A 237 14.17 -17.84 7.59
CA LEU A 237 14.73 -18.82 6.69
C LEU A 237 14.74 -18.32 5.24
N THR A 238 13.66 -17.69 4.78
CA THR A 238 13.60 -17.11 3.44
C THR A 238 14.52 -15.89 3.30
N GLY A 239 14.73 -15.14 4.38
CA GLY A 239 15.67 -14.03 4.43
C GLY A 239 17.12 -14.40 4.11
N LEU A 240 17.50 -15.68 4.25
CA LEU A 240 18.84 -16.18 3.89
C LEU A 240 19.10 -16.15 2.37
N ALA A 241 18.07 -16.03 1.54
CA ALA A 241 18.21 -15.91 0.09
C ALA A 241 18.79 -14.55 -0.35
N PHE A 242 18.88 -13.58 0.57
CA PHE A 242 19.27 -12.21 0.26
C PHE A 242 20.65 -11.88 0.84
N GLY A 243 21.50 -11.24 0.04
CA GLY A 243 22.83 -10.76 0.47
C GLY A 243 22.82 -9.41 1.23
N GLY A 244 21.67 -8.94 1.72
CA GLY A 244 21.54 -7.62 2.35
C GLY A 244 20.20 -7.42 3.04
N LYS A 245 19.90 -6.16 3.42
CA LYS A 245 18.64 -5.77 4.07
C LYS A 245 17.42 -6.29 3.30
N ASN A 246 16.56 -7.05 3.97
CA ASN A 246 15.36 -7.65 3.41
C ASN A 246 14.33 -7.93 4.51
N ASP A 247 13.08 -8.13 4.12
CA ASP A 247 11.95 -8.40 5.02
C ASP A 247 11.61 -9.91 5.13
N GLY A 248 12.43 -10.77 4.52
CA GLY A 248 12.20 -12.22 4.37
C GLY A 248 11.78 -12.62 2.96
N LEU A 249 11.15 -11.74 2.18
CA LEU A 249 10.63 -12.04 0.84
C LEU A 249 11.02 -11.02 -0.23
N VAL A 250 11.38 -9.80 0.16
CA VAL A 250 11.77 -8.70 -0.71
C VAL A 250 12.96 -7.97 -0.10
N SER A 251 13.94 -7.61 -0.92
CA SER A 251 15.04 -6.76 -0.45
C SER A 251 14.60 -5.31 -0.34
N SER A 252 15.16 -4.56 0.62
CA SER A 252 14.87 -3.13 0.78
C SER A 252 15.12 -2.34 -0.50
N CYS A 253 16.14 -2.70 -1.30
CA CYS A 253 16.40 -2.04 -2.58
C CYS A 253 15.35 -2.35 -3.64
N SER A 254 14.83 -3.58 -3.69
CA SER A 254 13.78 -3.96 -4.63
C SER A 254 12.43 -3.33 -4.29
N SER A 255 12.19 -3.00 -3.01
CA SER A 255 10.94 -2.38 -2.56
C SER A 255 10.75 -0.93 -3.00
N ARG A 256 11.85 -0.23 -3.29
CA ARG A 256 11.86 1.23 -3.53
C ARG A 256 11.03 1.63 -4.76
N LEU A 257 10.20 2.65 -4.55
CA LEU A 257 9.37 3.32 -5.54
C LEU A 257 9.14 4.78 -5.14
N GLY A 258 9.32 5.69 -6.09
CA GLY A 258 9.17 7.13 -5.87
C GLY A 258 10.01 7.61 -4.70
N ARG A 259 9.40 8.42 -3.83
CA ARG A 259 9.99 8.85 -2.56
C ARG A 259 9.95 7.69 -1.54
N VAL A 260 11.12 7.27 -1.07
CA VAL A 260 11.26 6.25 -0.04
C VAL A 260 11.06 6.93 1.32
N ILE A 261 9.99 6.57 2.03
CA ILE A 261 9.71 7.07 3.37
C ILE A 261 10.71 6.48 4.34
N ARG A 262 10.86 5.15 4.29
CA ARG A 262 11.89 4.37 4.99
C ARG A 262 11.85 2.93 4.46
N ASP A 263 13.00 2.30 4.26
CA ASP A 263 13.08 0.90 3.76
C ASP A 263 13.80 -0.03 4.74
N ASP A 264 14.01 0.44 5.96
CA ASP A 264 14.65 -0.30 7.04
C ASP A 264 13.86 -0.24 8.36
N TYR A 265 12.53 -0.26 8.28
CA TYR A 265 11.73 -0.64 9.45
C TYR A 265 12.19 -2.00 9.98
N ALA A 266 12.20 -2.18 11.30
CA ALA A 266 12.44 -3.47 11.93
C ALA A 266 11.17 -4.34 11.87
N MET A 267 10.71 -4.58 10.64
CA MET A 267 9.54 -5.34 10.23
C MET A 267 9.98 -6.46 9.26
N ASN A 268 9.34 -7.62 9.36
CA ASN A 268 9.34 -8.64 8.31
C ASN A 268 8.19 -8.37 7.31
N HIS A 269 8.07 -9.18 6.26
CA HIS A 269 7.13 -8.95 5.16
C HIS A 269 5.65 -8.99 5.58
N LEU A 270 5.31 -9.60 6.71
CA LEU A 270 3.93 -9.68 7.20
C LEU A 270 3.66 -8.73 8.37
N ASP A 271 4.68 -8.38 9.15
CA ASP A 271 4.61 -7.24 10.07
C ASP A 271 4.13 -5.98 9.35
N GLU A 272 4.58 -5.76 8.11
CA GLU A 272 4.23 -4.56 7.33
C GLU A 272 2.73 -4.38 7.09
N VAL A 273 1.94 -5.45 7.15
CA VAL A 273 0.47 -5.41 7.10
C VAL A 273 -0.17 -5.80 8.44
N ASN A 274 0.61 -5.66 9.51
CA ASN A 274 0.27 -5.92 10.91
C ASN A 274 -0.13 -7.38 11.18
N GLN A 275 0.48 -8.32 10.45
CA GLN A 275 0.32 -9.76 10.61
C GLN A 275 1.52 -10.36 11.37
N PHE A 276 1.37 -11.53 12.01
CA PHE A 276 0.10 -12.25 12.18
C PHE A 276 -0.70 -11.65 13.35
N ILE A 277 -1.96 -11.27 13.11
CA ILE A 277 -2.90 -10.77 14.13
C ILE A 277 -2.33 -9.69 15.09
N GLY A 278 -1.41 -8.86 14.60
CA GLY A 278 -0.79 -7.76 15.34
C GLY A 278 0.39 -8.16 16.25
N ILE A 279 0.88 -9.40 16.16
CA ILE A 279 2.08 -9.85 16.88
C ILE A 279 3.31 -9.40 16.09
N VAL A 280 3.66 -8.12 16.21
CA VAL A 280 4.77 -7.50 15.49
C VAL A 280 5.92 -7.11 16.43
N ASN A 281 6.99 -6.53 15.89
CA ASN A 281 8.11 -6.04 16.71
C ASN A 281 7.67 -4.95 17.71
N LEU A 282 7.80 -5.23 19.01
CA LEU A 282 7.43 -4.31 20.10
C LEU A 282 8.34 -3.07 20.22
N PHE A 283 9.54 -3.12 19.65
CA PHE A 283 10.53 -2.04 19.73
C PHE A 283 10.57 -1.17 18.46
N GLU A 284 9.61 -1.36 17.55
CA GLU A 284 9.46 -0.60 16.33
C GLU A 284 8.13 0.19 16.35
N THR A 285 8.06 1.20 15.50
CA THR A 285 6.83 1.88 15.14
C THR A 285 5.78 0.86 14.69
N SER A 286 4.59 0.91 15.30
CA SER A 286 3.49 0.05 14.87
C SER A 286 3.20 0.23 13.36
N PRO A 287 3.04 -0.86 12.59
CA PRO A 287 2.67 -0.80 11.17
C PRO A 287 1.38 0.01 10.95
N VAL A 288 0.39 -0.15 11.82
CA VAL A 288 -0.85 0.65 11.80
C VAL A 288 -0.57 2.15 11.88
N THR A 289 0.41 2.55 12.69
CA THR A 289 0.84 3.95 12.80
C THR A 289 1.50 4.44 11.51
N VAL A 290 2.30 3.61 10.84
CA VAL A 290 2.92 3.95 9.54
C VAL A 290 1.85 4.25 8.49
N PHE A 291 0.80 3.41 8.38
CA PHE A 291 -0.32 3.69 7.46
C PHE A 291 -1.06 4.98 7.81
N ARG A 292 -1.32 5.24 9.11
CA ARG A 292 -1.97 6.49 9.54
C ARG A 292 -1.13 7.71 9.22
N GLN A 293 0.19 7.65 9.42
CA GLN A 293 1.12 8.72 9.06
C GLN A 293 1.16 8.93 7.55
N GLN A 294 1.09 7.86 6.76
CA GLN A 294 1.01 8.00 5.30
C GLN A 294 -0.31 8.64 4.86
N ALA A 295 -1.45 8.25 5.43
CA ALA A 295 -2.73 8.91 5.12
C ALA A 295 -2.69 10.41 5.47
N ASN A 296 -2.10 10.78 6.61
CA ASN A 296 -1.89 12.18 6.97
C ASN A 296 -0.95 12.91 5.99
N ARG A 297 0.10 12.24 5.51
CA ARG A 297 0.99 12.79 4.46
C ARG A 297 0.22 13.07 3.16
N LEU A 298 -0.65 12.16 2.75
CA LEU A 298 -1.50 12.34 1.56
C LEU A 298 -2.48 13.50 1.75
N GLN A 299 -3.13 13.58 2.92
CA GLN A 299 -4.01 14.70 3.28
C GLN A 299 -3.27 16.05 3.21
N ALA A 300 -2.04 16.12 3.75
CA ALA A 300 -1.23 17.33 3.72
C ALA A 300 -0.82 17.76 2.29
N LEU A 301 -0.85 16.83 1.32
CA LEU A 301 -0.63 17.11 -0.10
C LEU A 301 -1.92 17.49 -0.84
N GLY A 302 -3.07 17.55 -0.14
CA GLY A 302 -4.38 17.78 -0.75
C GLY A 302 -4.89 16.60 -1.58
N LEU A 303 -4.39 15.39 -1.28
CA LEU A 303 -4.77 14.12 -1.91
C LEU A 303 -5.75 13.36 -1.04
#